data_AF-A0A376A9A5-F1
#
_entry.id   AF-A0A376A9A5-F1
#
_cell.length_a   1.000
_cell.length_b   1.000
_cell.length_c   1.000
_cell.angle_alpha   90.00
_cell.angle_beta   90.00
_cell.angle_gamma   90.00
#
_symmetry.space_group_name_H-M   'P 1'
#
loop_
_entity.id
_entity.type
_entity.pdbx_description
1 polymer ?
#
loop_
_entity_poly.entity_id
_entity_poly.type
_entity_poly.pdbx_seq_one_letter_code
_entity_poly.pdbx_strand_id
1 'polypeptide(L)' 'MAEFRQTISQFEDFPHIGTLRHDIRPNLRAIPAAGKGVICFTVDDERRTVLIIAITYAGADWSSRVAERD' A
#
# COMPACT_ATOMS: atom_id res chain seq x y z
N MET A 1 11.28 -12.36 0.09
CA MET A 1 10.60 -12.12 1.38
C MET A 1 11.21 -10.95 2.15
N ALA A 2 12.54 -10.81 2.22
CA ALA A 2 13.20 -9.69 2.93
C ALA A 2 12.84 -8.29 2.39
N GLU A 3 12.69 -8.15 1.06
CA GLU A 3 12.48 -6.85 0.42
C GLU A 3 11.14 -6.18 0.75
N PHE A 4 10.04 -6.95 0.86
CA PHE A 4 8.76 -6.39 1.29
C PHE A 4 8.80 -5.92 2.74
N ARG A 5 9.52 -6.66 3.61
CA ARG A 5 9.69 -6.28 5.01
C ARG A 5 10.42 -4.95 5.14
N GLN A 6 11.43 -4.70 4.30
CA GLN A 6 12.15 -3.43 4.27
C GLN A 6 11.25 -2.26 3.87
N THR A 7 10.34 -2.44 2.92
CA THR A 7 9.36 -1.37 2.59
C THR A 7 8.37 -1.17 3.73
N ILE A 8 7.87 -2.24 4.34
CA ILE A 8 6.90 -2.15 5.45
C ILE A 8 7.51 -1.48 6.67
N SER A 9 8.79 -1.71 6.99
CA SER A 9 9.44 -1.05 8.13
C SER A 9 9.55 0.46 7.95
N GLN A 10 9.59 0.98 6.71
CA GLN A 10 9.61 2.43 6.48
C GLN A 10 8.31 3.11 6.90
N PHE A 11 7.20 2.38 7.06
CA PHE A 11 5.94 2.94 7.52
C PHE A 11 5.98 3.41 8.98
N GLU A 12 6.95 2.94 9.78
CA GLU A 12 7.15 3.39 11.16
C GLU A 12 7.54 4.88 11.19
N ASP A 13 8.46 5.28 10.32
CA ASP A 13 8.96 6.66 10.26
C ASP A 13 8.20 7.52 9.24
N PHE A 14 7.72 6.90 8.16
CA PHE A 14 7.14 7.60 7.02
C PHE A 14 5.82 6.94 6.57
N PRO A 15 4.73 7.06 7.36
CA PRO A 15 3.47 6.39 7.04
C PRO A 15 2.82 6.89 5.75
N HIS A 16 3.10 8.11 5.32
CA HIS A 16 2.52 8.71 4.10
C HIS A 16 3.36 8.52 2.83
N ILE A 17 4.32 7.60 2.82
CA ILE A 17 5.06 7.28 1.59
C ILE A 17 4.15 6.69 0.52
N GLY A 18 4.62 6.69 -0.73
CA GLY A 18 3.83 6.22 -1.87
C GLY A 18 2.82 7.23 -2.39
N THR A 19 2.14 6.84 -3.47
CA THR A 19 1.26 7.71 -4.23
C THR A 19 -0.19 7.52 -3.78
N LEU A 20 -0.91 8.63 -3.57
CA LEU A 20 -2.35 8.61 -3.35
C LEU A 20 -3.08 8.16 -4.63
N ARG A 21 -4.01 7.23 -4.48
CA ARG A 21 -4.84 6.65 -5.54
C ARG A 21 -6.32 6.77 -5.20
N HIS A 22 -6.73 8.01 -4.91
CA HIS A 22 -8.14 8.36 -4.66
C HIS A 22 -9.06 8.02 -5.83
N ASP A 23 -8.50 7.94 -7.04
CA ASP A 23 -9.17 7.48 -8.26
C ASP A 23 -9.62 6.01 -8.18
N ILE A 24 -8.97 5.19 -7.33
CA ILE A 24 -9.33 3.78 -7.10
C ILE A 24 -10.20 3.66 -5.85
N ARG A 25 -9.75 4.22 -4.72
CA ARG A 25 -10.46 4.16 -3.44
C ARG A 25 -10.06 5.36 -2.57
N PRO A 26 -10.99 5.96 -1.81
CA PRO A 26 -10.66 7.04 -0.88
C PRO A 26 -9.50 6.66 0.05
N ASN A 27 -8.55 7.59 0.21
CA ASN A 27 -7.37 7.50 1.07
C ASN A 27 -6.40 6.35 0.74
N LEU A 28 -6.60 5.64 -0.38
CA LEU A 28 -5.69 4.60 -0.80
C LEU A 28 -4.33 5.17 -1.17
N ARG A 29 -3.27 4.51 -0.69
CA ARG A 29 -1.89 4.73 -1.09
C ARG A 29 -1.34 3.45 -1.72
N ALA A 30 -0.48 3.61 -2.72
CA ALA A 30 0.23 2.51 -3.36
C ALA A 30 1.72 2.84 -3.45
N ILE A 31 2.56 1.86 -3.12
CA ILE A 31 4.01 1.95 -3.28
C ILE A 31 4.55 0.68 -3.96
N PRO A 32 5.39 0.80 -5.01
CA PRO A 32 6.13 -0.33 -5.55
C PRO A 32 7.09 -0.89 -4.50
N ALA A 33 7.19 -2.22 -4.41
CA ALA A 33 8.06 -2.90 -3.47
C ALA A 33 8.75 -4.11 -4.11
N ALA A 34 9.96 -4.42 -3.65
CA ALA A 34 10.73 -5.58 -4.08
C ALA A 34 10.92 -5.73 -5.60
N GLY A 35 10.92 -4.60 -6.33
CA GLY A 35 11.04 -4.54 -7.80
C GLY A 35 9.96 -5.28 -8.60
N LYS A 36 8.95 -5.87 -7.94
CA LYS A 36 7.98 -6.78 -8.56
C LYS A 36 6.57 -6.66 -8.00
N GLY A 37 6.40 -6.10 -6.79
CA GLY A 37 5.12 -6.00 -6.13
C GLY A 37 4.65 -4.55 -5.95
N VAL A 38 3.39 -4.42 -5.56
CA VAL A 38 2.77 -3.19 -5.08
C VAL A 38 2.15 -3.49 -3.72
N ILE A 39 2.39 -2.60 -2.76
CA ILE A 39 1.72 -2.58 -1.47
C ILE A 39 0.66 -1.49 -1.52
N CYS A 40 -0.59 -1.87 -1.28
CA CYS A 40 -1.76 -0.99 -1.21
C CYS A 40 -2.20 -0.84 0.24
N PHE A 41 -2.35 0.38 0.73
CA PHE A 41 -2.61 0.64 2.13
C PHE A 41 -3.33 1.97 2.37
N THR A 42 -3.86 2.14 3.57
CA THR A 42 -4.42 3.42 4.06
C THR A 42 -3.72 3.80 5.36
N VAL A 43 -3.72 5.10 5.66
CA VAL A 43 -3.17 5.64 6.91
C VAL A 43 -4.31 6.26 7.70
N ASP A 44 -4.39 5.93 8.98
CA ASP A 44 -5.24 6.60 9.97
C ASP A 44 -4.31 7.33 10.94
N ASP A 45 -4.23 8.65 10.81
CA ASP A 45 -3.34 9.50 11.60
C ASP A 45 -3.82 9.68 13.04
N GLU A 46 -5.14 9.63 13.27
CA GLU A 46 -5.72 9.74 14.60
C GLU A 46 -5.35 8.51 15.44
N ARG A 47 -5.46 7.32 14.83
CA ARG A 47 -5.10 6.06 15.48
C ARG A 47 -3.61 5.72 15.37
N ARG A 48 -2.86 6.45 14.54
CA ARG A 48 -1.45 6.18 14.18
C ARG A 48 -1.28 4.76 13.65
N THR A 49 -2.15 4.35 12.73
CA THR A 49 -2.13 3.00 12.16
C THR A 49 -2.01 3.02 10.65
N VAL A 50 -1.29 2.04 10.11
CA VAL A 50 -1.21 1.77 8.68
C VAL A 50 -1.88 0.43 8.41
N LEU A 51 -2.96 0.45 7.62
CA LEU A 51 -3.69 -0.74 7.23
C LEU A 51 -3.23 -1.16 5.83
N ILE A 52 -2.54 -2.29 5.74
CA ILE A 52 -2.21 -2.91 4.45
C ILE A 52 -3.45 -3.64 3.94
N ILE A 53 -4.00 -3.16 2.82
CA ILE A 53 -5.17 -3.74 2.15
C ILE A 53 -4.75 -4.93 1.28
N ALA A 54 -3.64 -4.77 0.54
CA ALA A 54 -3.14 -5.83 -0.33
C ALA A 54 -1.64 -5.71 -0.58
N ILE A 55 -0.99 -6.85 -0.76
CA ILE A 55 0.35 -6.97 -1.35
C ILE A 55 0.19 -7.88 -2.58
N THR A 56 0.55 -7.38 -3.75
CA THR A 56 0.25 -8.05 -5.02
C THR A 56 1.34 -7.84 -6.06
N TYR A 57 1.42 -8.73 -7.05
CA TYR A 57 2.31 -8.57 -8.20
C TYR A 57 1.94 -7.32 -9.01
N ALA A 58 2.93 -6.49 -9.34
CA ALA A 58 2.73 -5.19 -9.97
C ALA A 58 2.16 -5.29 -11.41
N GLY A 59 2.45 -6.39 -12.11
CA GLY A 59 1.92 -6.65 -13.45
C GLY A 59 0.52 -7.27 -13.47
N ALA A 60 -0.08 -7.56 -12.32
CA ALA A 60 -1.49 -7.97 -12.24
C ALA A 60 -2.41 -6.74 -12.26
N ASP A 61 -3.70 -6.94 -12.53
CA ASP A 61 -4.72 -5.90 -12.31
C ASP A 61 -5.01 -5.75 -10.81
N TRP A 62 -4.05 -5.17 -10.10
CA TRP A 62 -4.15 -4.93 -8.67
C TRP A 62 -5.14 -3.83 -8.34
N SER A 63 -5.31 -2.85 -9.24
CA SER A 63 -6.20 -1.70 -9.09
C SER A 63 -7.65 -2.14 -8.89
N SER A 64 -8.20 -2.94 -9.81
CA SER A 64 -9.57 -3.42 -9.72
C SER A 64 -9.76 -4.31 -8.48
N ARG A 65 -8.80 -5.19 -8.22
CA ARG A 65 -8.83 -6.10 -7.07
C ARG A 65 -8.79 -5.38 -5.73
N VAL A 66 -8.16 -4.20 -5.64
CA VAL A 66 -8.10 -3.42 -4.39
C VAL A 66 -9.34 -2.55 -4.24
N ALA A 67 -9.92 -2.08 -5.34
CA ALA A 67 -11.20 -1.35 -5.32
C ALA A 67 -12.33 -2.18 -4.68
N GLU A 68 -12.31 -3.50 -4.90
CA GLU A 68 -13.33 -4.46 -4.45
C GLU A 68 -13.15 -4.99 -3.02
N ARG A 69 -12.09 -4.61 -2.30
CA ARG A 69 -11.78 -5.13 -0.96
C ARG A 69 -12.24 -4.19 0.15
N ASP A 70 -12.79 -4.75 1.23
CA ASP A 70 -13.21 -3.99 2.41
C ASP A 70 -12.05 -3.68 3.37
#